data_AF-A0A7N2R7H1-F1
#
_entry.id   AF-A0A7N2R7H1-F1
#
_cell.length_a   1.000
_cell.length_b   1.000
_cell.length_c   1.000
_cell.angle_alpha   90.00
_cell.angle_beta   90.00
_cell.angle_gamma   90.00
#
_symmetry.space_group_name_H-M   'P 1'
#
loop_
_entity.id
_entity.type
_entity.pdbx_description
1 polymer ?
#
loop_
_entity_poly.entity_id
_entity_poly.type
_entity_poly.pdbx_seq_one_letter_code
_entity_poly.pdbx_strand_id
1 'polypeptide(L)'
;MMMATTPTQFDDLPHEIAFNILIRLPVKTLLQFRCVSTYYNSIITSSNFITKHFKLNLVKSLLSNKNNNNNDYLLCKARSHREQDTLCTVVCNISDHTLTEVSRWKVPVSNATIVGICKGLFCLVFQQFTVHTFNADSRPIDGTWVFDIYLWNPNIGKFKLIPSTDDSFEPFGYGFGYYHIQNNDFDFKVLRYGRFFRQNRLDFQVYTLSTNSWKQLSSFNGSRGPITRIDLPPYLFFNGALHFIAYSCGHKFILCFDLHNDNFREILLPQDYSNGLFFKLEQLAVLEGSLAVIAFHSHVLIEKCHIWVMGVYGNVDSWTPNIVDLKDVKNFFGCTSSGELVIRKSSPHKLILFDPKSPDEKNIGIGDLAPEIYTANLMESLVFLNEHN
;
A
#
# COMPACT_ATOMS: atom_id res chain seq x y z
N MET A 1 35.82 42.75 -35.07
CA MET A 1 36.08 41.32 -34.89
C MET A 1 35.77 40.98 -33.43
N MET A 2 34.48 40.79 -33.11
CA MET A 2 34.05 40.27 -31.81
C MET A 2 33.99 38.75 -31.97
N MET A 3 34.76 38.02 -31.17
CA MET A 3 34.61 36.57 -31.08
C MET A 3 33.23 36.29 -30.47
N ALA A 4 32.36 35.65 -31.25
CA ALA A 4 31.17 35.03 -30.70
C ALA A 4 31.63 33.90 -29.78
N THR A 5 31.49 34.10 -28.47
CA THR A 5 31.55 33.00 -27.51
C THR A 5 30.41 32.04 -27.84
N THR A 6 30.74 30.90 -28.42
CA THR A 6 29.83 29.75 -28.53
C THR A 6 29.24 29.49 -27.15
N PRO A 7 27.91 29.35 -27.01
CA PRO A 7 27.33 28.98 -25.73
C PRO A 7 27.94 27.64 -25.33
N THR A 8 28.62 27.61 -24.18
CA THR A 8 29.11 26.36 -23.58
C THR A 8 27.96 25.39 -23.52
N GLN A 9 28.06 24.33 -24.32
CA GLN A 9 27.06 23.27 -24.35
C GLN A 9 27.12 22.60 -22.98
N PHE A 10 26.01 22.55 -22.24
CA PHE A 10 25.93 21.85 -20.95
C PHE A 10 26.23 20.33 -21.07
N ASP A 11 26.49 19.84 -22.28
CA ASP A 11 26.83 18.46 -22.63
C ASP A 11 28.33 18.11 -22.40
N ASP A 12 29.17 19.05 -21.98
CA ASP A 12 30.62 18.82 -21.73
C ASP A 12 30.94 18.14 -20.38
N LEU A 13 29.93 17.88 -19.55
CA LEU A 13 30.14 17.25 -18.24
C LEU A 13 30.29 15.73 -18.37
N PRO A 14 31.36 15.11 -17.80
CA PRO A 14 31.51 13.66 -17.80
C PRO A 14 30.27 12.95 -17.21
N HIS A 15 29.87 11.83 -17.83
CA HIS A 15 28.64 11.10 -17.48
C HIS A 15 28.52 10.81 -15.99
N GLU A 16 29.60 10.38 -15.35
CA GLU A 16 29.59 10.08 -13.91
C GLU A 16 29.32 11.30 -13.05
N ILE A 17 29.82 12.48 -13.44
CA ILE A 17 29.61 13.71 -12.70
C ILE A 17 28.16 14.18 -12.89
N ALA A 18 27.65 14.17 -14.12
CA ALA A 18 26.24 14.47 -14.41
C ALA A 18 25.29 13.57 -13.62
N PHE A 19 25.55 12.25 -13.65
CA PHE A 19 24.78 11.26 -12.89
C PHE A 19 24.77 11.56 -11.39
N ASN A 20 25.94 11.85 -10.81
CA ASN A 20 26.09 12.13 -9.38
C ASN A 20 25.48 13.46 -8.93
N ILE A 21 25.41 14.45 -9.81
CA ILE A 21 24.70 15.71 -9.55
C ILE A 21 23.19 15.43 -9.59
N LEU A 22 22.69 14.88 -10.70
CA LEU A 22 21.26 14.66 -10.92
C LEU A 22 20.65 13.77 -9.83
N ILE A 23 21.31 12.68 -9.44
CA ILE A 23 20.77 11.74 -8.45
C ILE A 23 20.51 12.36 -7.08
N ARG A 24 21.08 13.53 -6.77
CA ARG A 24 20.89 14.22 -5.50
C ARG A 24 19.73 15.21 -5.52
N LEU A 25 19.18 15.51 -6.70
CA LEU A 25 18.13 16.52 -6.88
C LEU A 25 16.74 15.96 -6.53
N PRO A 26 15.82 16.83 -6.06
CA PRO A 26 14.41 16.47 -5.85
C PRO A 26 13.71 16.07 -7.16
N VAL A 27 12.63 15.29 -7.05
CA VAL A 27 11.89 14.79 -8.22
C VAL A 27 11.40 15.92 -9.12
N LYS A 28 10.82 16.97 -8.55
CA LYS A 28 10.31 18.12 -9.31
C LYS A 28 11.39 18.79 -10.17
N THR A 29 12.58 18.94 -9.62
CA THR A 29 13.73 19.51 -10.34
C THR A 29 14.17 18.57 -11.47
N LEU A 30 14.24 17.26 -11.21
CA LEU A 30 14.60 16.29 -12.23
C LEU A 30 13.62 16.27 -13.41
N LEU A 31 12.32 16.43 -13.15
CA LEU A 31 11.33 16.58 -14.22
C LEU A 31 11.59 17.81 -15.10
N GLN A 32 12.05 18.92 -14.52
CA GLN A 32 12.44 20.10 -15.31
C GLN A 32 13.69 19.83 -16.15
N PHE A 33 14.71 19.16 -15.59
CA PHE A 33 15.94 18.82 -16.32
C PHE A 33 15.69 17.90 -17.53
N ARG A 34 14.68 17.04 -17.48
CA ARG A 34 14.26 16.23 -18.64
C ARG A 34 13.84 17.07 -19.84
N CYS A 35 13.29 18.26 -19.61
CA CYS A 35 12.86 19.16 -20.68
C CYS A 35 14.01 20.00 -21.26
N VAL A 36 15.16 20.05 -20.59
CA VAL A 36 16.29 20.92 -20.96
C VAL A 36 17.31 20.21 -21.85
N SER A 37 17.52 18.90 -21.66
CA SER A 37 18.49 18.12 -22.44
C SER A 37 18.02 16.69 -22.67
N THR A 38 18.16 16.21 -23.91
CA THR A 38 17.90 14.81 -24.27
C THR A 38 18.84 13.85 -23.54
N TYR A 39 20.09 14.28 -23.29
CA TYR A 39 21.07 13.52 -22.53
C TYR A 39 20.64 13.36 -21.07
N TYR A 40 20.29 14.45 -20.37
CA TYR A 40 19.78 14.36 -19.01
C TYR A 40 18.47 13.57 -18.92
N ASN A 41 17.57 13.74 -19.90
CA ASN A 41 16.38 12.90 -19.97
C ASN A 41 16.75 11.41 -20.03
N SER A 42 17.71 11.01 -20.86
CA SER A 42 18.14 9.60 -20.98
C SER A 42 18.72 9.04 -19.67
N ILE A 43 19.46 9.85 -18.90
CA ILE A 43 19.97 9.45 -17.59
C ILE A 43 18.80 9.26 -16.63
N ILE A 44 17.91 10.25 -16.53
CA ILE A 44 16.83 10.32 -15.53
C ILE A 44 15.77 9.24 -15.77
N THR A 45 15.49 8.88 -17.02
CA THR A 45 14.53 7.81 -17.35
C THR A 45 15.10 6.41 -17.24
N SER A 46 16.41 6.24 -17.07
CA SER A 46 17.02 4.92 -16.90
C SER A 46 16.59 4.26 -15.57
N SER A 47 16.33 2.96 -15.60
CA SER A 47 15.90 2.22 -14.41
C SER A 47 16.97 2.22 -13.30
N ASN A 48 18.24 2.15 -13.69
CA ASN A 48 19.39 2.29 -12.78
C ASN A 48 19.37 3.64 -12.03
N PHE A 49 19.07 4.75 -12.73
CA PHE A 49 18.97 6.05 -12.09
C PHE A 49 17.79 6.10 -11.12
N ILE A 50 16.60 5.67 -11.55
CA ILE A 50 15.39 5.64 -10.71
C ILE A 50 15.64 4.81 -9.44
N THR A 51 16.23 3.64 -9.59
CA THR A 51 16.58 2.74 -8.48
C THR A 51 17.57 3.37 -7.51
N LYS A 52 18.67 3.95 -8.02
CA LYS A 52 19.69 4.55 -7.14
C LYS A 52 19.16 5.83 -6.48
N HIS A 53 18.39 6.65 -7.20
CA HIS A 53 17.72 7.84 -6.65
C HIS A 53 16.79 7.47 -5.50
N PHE A 54 15.96 6.44 -5.70
CA PHE A 54 15.08 5.91 -4.65
C PHE A 54 15.88 5.43 -3.43
N LYS A 55 16.93 4.62 -3.61
CA LYS A 55 17.77 4.14 -2.50
C LYS A 55 18.42 5.29 -1.73
N LEU A 56 18.92 6.29 -2.44
CA LEU A 56 19.55 7.46 -1.85
C LEU A 56 18.55 8.29 -1.03
N ASN A 57 17.32 8.48 -1.55
CA ASN A 57 16.26 9.13 -0.80
C ASN A 57 15.87 8.33 0.44
N LEU A 58 15.70 7.01 0.33
CA LEU A 58 15.41 6.14 1.47
C LEU A 58 16.48 6.27 2.56
N VAL A 59 17.75 6.22 2.20
CA VAL A 59 18.86 6.42 3.17
C VAL A 59 18.81 7.81 3.79
N LYS A 60 18.57 8.87 3.02
CA LYS A 60 18.41 10.23 3.57
C LYS A 60 17.27 10.32 4.58
N SER A 61 16.12 9.71 4.29
CA SER A 61 14.97 9.67 5.20
C SER A 61 15.30 8.91 6.48
N LEU A 62 15.90 7.71 6.36
CA LEU A 62 16.33 6.92 7.52
C LEU A 62 17.37 7.65 8.38
N LEU A 63 18.30 8.38 7.77
CA LEU A 63 19.30 9.19 8.48
C LEU A 63 18.68 10.44 9.13
N SER A 64 17.72 11.08 8.46
CA SER A 64 16.95 12.19 9.05
C SER A 64 16.14 11.72 10.26
N ASN A 65 15.54 10.53 10.20
CA ASN A 65 14.79 9.93 11.30
C ASN A 65 15.67 9.59 12.53
N LYS A 66 16.98 9.40 12.35
CA LYS A 66 17.90 9.21 13.49
C LYS A 66 18.26 10.50 14.22
N ASN A 67 18.14 11.66 13.55
CA ASN A 67 18.56 12.95 14.07
C ASN A 67 17.38 13.86 14.47
N ASN A 68 16.17 13.60 13.99
CA ASN A 68 14.92 14.25 14.37
C ASN A 68 13.80 13.19 14.39
N ASN A 69 12.82 13.38 15.28
CA ASN A 69 11.71 12.47 15.56
C ASN A 69 11.18 11.75 14.31
N ASN A 70 11.07 10.42 14.41
CA ASN A 70 10.56 9.53 13.36
C ASN A 70 9.39 10.17 12.59
N ASN A 71 9.61 10.56 11.34
CA ASN A 71 8.57 11.11 10.49
C ASN A 71 7.80 9.96 9.84
N ASP A 72 6.91 9.39 10.64
CA ASP A 72 5.99 8.37 10.22
C ASP A 72 4.76 9.01 9.54
N TYR A 73 4.33 8.47 8.40
CA TYR A 73 3.27 9.09 7.61
C TYR A 73 1.92 8.40 7.81
N LEU A 74 0.92 9.19 8.17
CA LEU A 74 -0.48 8.82 8.13
C LEU A 74 -1.11 9.37 6.85
N LEU A 75 -1.73 8.48 6.08
CA LEU A 75 -2.44 8.88 4.88
C LEU A 75 -3.90 9.16 5.22
N CYS A 76 -4.33 10.38 4.94
CA CYS A 76 -5.66 10.85 5.24
C CYS A 76 -6.38 11.23 3.95
N LYS A 77 -7.59 10.68 3.76
CA LYS A 77 -8.44 11.04 2.64
C LYS A 77 -9.54 11.97 3.14
N ALA A 78 -9.64 13.15 2.52
CA ALA A 78 -10.75 14.05 2.75
C ALA A 78 -11.72 13.93 1.57
N ARG A 79 -12.91 13.38 1.84
CA ARG A 79 -13.99 13.26 0.86
C ARG A 79 -14.70 14.60 0.74
N SER A 80 -14.84 15.09 -0.48
CA SER A 80 -15.69 16.24 -0.78
C SER A 80 -16.94 15.75 -1.49
N HIS A 81 -18.12 16.13 -1.00
CA HIS A 81 -19.39 15.79 -1.66
C HIS A 81 -19.58 16.49 -3.03
N ARG A 82 -18.74 17.46 -3.37
CA ARG A 82 -18.88 18.29 -4.59
C ARG A 82 -17.61 18.36 -5.47
N GLU A 83 -16.47 17.85 -5.00
CA GLU A 83 -15.19 17.91 -5.73
C GLU A 83 -14.49 16.54 -5.79
N GLN A 84 -13.41 16.44 -6.57
CA GLN A 84 -12.53 15.27 -6.54
C GLN A 84 -12.00 15.02 -5.12
N ASP A 85 -11.88 13.73 -4.77
CA ASP A 85 -11.28 13.35 -3.50
C ASP A 85 -9.89 13.96 -3.35
N THR A 86 -9.61 14.49 -2.16
CA THR A 86 -8.27 14.98 -1.84
C THR A 86 -7.56 14.00 -0.93
N LEU A 87 -6.33 13.67 -1.30
CA LEU A 87 -5.45 12.85 -0.50
C LEU A 87 -4.40 13.75 0.12
N CYS A 88 -4.30 13.72 1.43
CA CYS A 88 -3.25 14.41 2.14
C CYS A 88 -2.43 13.41 2.95
N THR A 89 -1.15 13.67 3.03
CA THR A 89 -0.24 12.93 3.89
C THR A 89 0.12 13.81 5.05
N VAL A 90 -0.09 13.25 6.21
CA VAL A 90 0.13 13.90 7.48
C VAL A 90 1.26 13.17 8.15
N VAL A 91 2.32 13.89 8.49
CA VAL A 91 3.36 13.34 9.35
C VAL A 91 2.84 13.37 10.77
N CYS A 92 2.89 12.21 11.42
CA CYS A 92 2.69 12.10 12.85
C CYS A 92 4.02 12.40 13.52
N ASN A 93 4.17 13.61 14.08
CA ASN A 93 5.36 13.94 14.83
C ASN A 93 5.26 13.25 16.21
N ILE A 94 6.00 12.16 16.36
CA ILE A 94 5.89 11.28 17.53
C ILE A 94 6.32 11.99 18.83
N SER A 95 7.20 13.00 18.77
CA SER A 95 7.70 13.66 19.99
C SER A 95 6.72 14.63 20.63
N ASP A 96 5.90 15.31 19.82
CA ASP A 96 4.97 16.33 20.30
C ASP A 96 3.50 15.93 20.10
N HIS A 97 3.28 14.73 19.56
CA HIS A 97 1.95 14.16 19.28
C HIS A 97 1.10 15.06 18.37
N THR A 98 1.76 15.80 17.48
CA THR A 98 1.08 16.64 16.50
C THR A 98 1.00 15.98 15.14
N LEU A 99 -0.06 16.34 14.41
CA LEU A 99 -0.28 15.95 13.04
C LEU A 99 0.04 17.14 12.14
N THR A 100 1.10 17.05 11.35
CA THR A 100 1.50 18.10 10.40
C THR A 100 1.25 17.63 8.98
N GLU A 101 0.41 18.33 8.23
CA GLU A 101 0.22 18.06 6.80
C GLU A 101 1.49 18.41 6.02
N VAL A 102 2.03 17.46 5.27
CA VAL A 102 3.28 17.64 4.50
C VAL A 102 3.01 17.72 3.01
N SER A 103 1.95 17.07 2.54
CA SER A 103 1.53 17.18 1.15
C SER A 103 0.04 16.94 1.00
N ARG A 104 -0.49 17.57 -0.05
CA ARG A 104 -1.86 17.43 -0.49
C ARG A 104 -1.88 17.26 -1.99
N TRP A 105 -2.60 16.24 -2.43
CA TRP A 105 -2.80 15.92 -3.83
C TRP A 105 -4.29 15.77 -4.11
N LYS A 106 -4.68 16.18 -5.31
CA LYS A 106 -5.99 15.83 -5.85
C LYS A 106 -5.90 14.42 -6.41
N VAL A 107 -6.72 13.51 -5.91
CA VAL A 107 -6.77 12.15 -6.42
C VAL A 107 -7.35 12.24 -7.83
N PRO A 108 -6.72 11.62 -8.85
CA PRO A 108 -7.18 11.72 -10.23
C PRO A 108 -8.56 11.10 -10.44
N VAL A 109 -9.02 10.28 -9.50
CA VAL A 109 -10.26 9.50 -9.57
C VAL A 109 -11.04 9.66 -8.26
N SER A 110 -12.30 10.11 -8.37
CA SER A 110 -13.22 10.21 -7.24
C SER A 110 -13.69 8.84 -6.78
N ASN A 111 -13.98 8.67 -5.49
CA ASN A 111 -14.44 7.42 -4.88
C ASN A 111 -13.49 6.22 -5.01
N ALA A 112 -12.23 6.45 -5.35
CA ALA A 112 -11.24 5.39 -5.44
C ALA A 112 -10.77 4.94 -4.03
N THR A 113 -10.69 3.62 -3.82
CA THR A 113 -10.10 3.02 -2.62
C THR A 113 -8.60 2.86 -2.83
N ILE A 114 -7.81 3.17 -1.80
CA ILE A 114 -6.36 2.99 -1.85
C ILE A 114 -6.07 1.53 -1.50
N VAL A 115 -5.59 0.81 -2.49
CA VAL A 115 -5.21 -0.59 -2.36
C VAL A 115 -3.90 -0.62 -1.57
N GLY A 116 -2.87 0.08 -2.06
CA GLY A 116 -1.61 0.20 -1.31
C GLY A 116 -0.65 1.23 -1.91
N ILE A 117 0.47 1.41 -1.23
CA ILE A 117 1.52 2.35 -1.61
C ILE A 117 2.86 1.64 -1.56
N CYS A 118 3.63 1.73 -2.65
CA CYS A 118 4.95 1.12 -2.76
C CYS A 118 5.87 2.06 -3.52
N LYS A 119 7.02 2.40 -2.91
CA LYS A 119 8.04 3.26 -3.53
C LYS A 119 7.46 4.54 -4.15
N GLY A 120 6.57 5.22 -3.43
CA GLY A 120 5.89 6.45 -3.86
C GLY A 120 4.85 6.28 -4.99
N LEU A 121 4.57 5.05 -5.43
CA LEU A 121 3.49 4.73 -6.37
C LEU A 121 2.25 4.25 -5.59
N PHE A 122 1.08 4.74 -5.97
CA PHE A 122 -0.21 4.39 -5.39
C PHE A 122 -0.95 3.43 -6.34
N CYS A 123 -1.57 2.40 -5.78
CA CYS A 123 -2.57 1.60 -6.48
C CYS A 123 -3.95 2.00 -5.97
N LEU A 124 -4.81 2.42 -6.88
CA LEU A 124 -6.17 2.89 -6.61
C LEU A 124 -7.16 1.99 -7.33
N VAL A 125 -8.26 1.67 -6.67
CA VAL A 125 -9.36 0.90 -7.27
C VAL A 125 -10.64 1.69 -7.21
N PHE A 126 -11.28 1.79 -8.36
CA PHE A 126 -12.61 2.38 -8.51
C PHE A 126 -13.62 1.26 -8.76
N GLN A 127 -14.69 1.25 -7.97
CA GLN A 127 -15.78 0.30 -8.12
C GLN A 127 -17.09 1.07 -8.20
N GLN A 128 -17.83 0.89 -9.29
CA GLN A 128 -19.13 1.51 -9.45
C GLN A 128 -20.10 0.54 -10.11
N PHE A 129 -21.33 0.49 -9.59
CA PHE A 129 -22.44 -0.19 -10.24
C PHE A 129 -23.19 0.81 -11.13
N THR A 130 -23.25 0.53 -12.42
CA THR A 130 -24.01 1.32 -13.40
C THR A 130 -25.27 0.54 -13.76
N VAL A 131 -26.43 1.10 -13.44
CA VAL A 131 -27.73 0.57 -13.88
C VAL A 131 -27.91 0.90 -15.35
N HIS A 132 -28.29 -0.09 -16.17
CA HIS A 132 -28.55 0.13 -17.60
C HIS A 132 -30.02 0.42 -17.88
N THR A 133 -30.91 -0.37 -17.29
CA THR A 133 -32.36 -0.21 -17.50
C THR A 133 -33.12 -0.21 -16.18
N PHE A 134 -34.22 0.54 -16.17
CA PHE A 134 -35.19 0.59 -15.09
C PHE A 134 -36.53 0.06 -15.59
N ASN A 135 -37.30 -0.59 -14.72
CA ASN A 135 -38.67 -0.96 -15.03
C ASN A 135 -39.62 0.25 -14.92
N ALA A 136 -40.88 0.05 -15.31
CA ALA A 136 -41.90 1.11 -15.23
C ALA A 136 -42.07 1.70 -13.82
N ASP A 137 -41.72 0.95 -12.78
CA ASP A 137 -41.74 1.38 -11.38
C ASP A 137 -40.42 2.02 -10.91
N SER A 138 -39.53 2.41 -11.84
CA SER A 138 -38.20 2.99 -11.56
C SER A 138 -37.28 2.08 -10.74
N ARG A 139 -37.45 0.76 -10.80
CA ARG A 139 -36.53 -0.21 -10.19
C ARG A 139 -35.49 -0.68 -11.20
N PRO A 140 -34.20 -0.78 -10.82
CA PRO A 140 -33.16 -1.27 -11.72
C PRO A 140 -33.47 -2.72 -12.14
N ILE A 141 -33.44 -2.99 -13.45
CA ILE A 141 -33.63 -4.33 -14.02
C ILE A 141 -32.27 -5.00 -14.19
N ASP A 142 -31.31 -4.27 -14.72
CA ASP A 142 -29.96 -4.75 -15.00
C ASP A 142 -28.92 -3.65 -14.77
N GLY A 143 -27.68 -4.08 -14.59
CA GLY A 143 -26.56 -3.19 -14.42
C GLY A 143 -25.24 -3.95 -14.47
N THR A 144 -24.16 -3.22 -14.64
CA THR A 144 -22.80 -3.77 -14.68
C THR A 144 -21.94 -3.12 -13.60
N TRP A 145 -21.04 -3.92 -13.04
CA TRP A 145 -19.98 -3.40 -12.19
C TRP A 145 -18.79 -3.00 -13.05
N VAL A 146 -18.31 -1.78 -12.87
CA VAL A 146 -17.04 -1.31 -13.42
C VAL A 146 -15.98 -1.43 -12.34
N PHE A 147 -14.86 -2.06 -12.69
CA PHE A 147 -13.72 -2.29 -11.79
C PHE A 147 -12.44 -1.77 -12.42
N ASP A 148 -12.19 -0.47 -12.26
CA ASP A 148 -10.98 0.15 -12.79
C ASP A 148 -9.87 0.16 -11.76
N ILE A 149 -8.65 -0.14 -12.21
CA ILE A 149 -7.45 -0.08 -11.38
C ILE A 149 -6.51 0.98 -11.96
N TYR A 150 -6.09 1.92 -11.14
CA TYR A 150 -5.16 2.99 -11.51
C TYR A 150 -3.86 2.86 -10.73
N LEU A 151 -2.74 2.96 -11.43
CA LEU A 151 -1.45 3.27 -10.82
C LEU A 151 -1.23 4.77 -10.89
N TRP A 152 -0.84 5.39 -9.79
CA TRP A 152 -0.70 6.83 -9.71
C TRP A 152 0.58 7.24 -8.99
N ASN A 153 1.39 8.05 -9.65
CA ASN A 153 2.57 8.68 -9.06
C ASN A 153 2.29 10.20 -8.92
N PRO A 154 1.91 10.67 -7.71
CA PRO A 154 1.64 12.09 -7.48
C PRO A 154 2.87 12.98 -7.68
N ASN A 155 4.09 12.46 -7.45
CA ASN A 155 5.33 13.25 -7.52
C ASN A 155 5.67 13.70 -8.94
N ILE A 156 5.19 12.96 -9.94
CA ILE A 156 5.34 13.30 -11.36
C ILE A 156 4.03 13.73 -12.00
N GLY A 157 2.92 13.75 -11.25
CA GLY A 157 1.60 14.12 -11.72
C GLY A 157 1.01 13.18 -12.78
N LYS A 158 1.46 11.91 -12.83
CA LYS A 158 1.02 10.93 -13.83
C LYS A 158 0.25 9.79 -13.19
N PHE A 159 -0.77 9.30 -13.90
CA PHE A 159 -1.50 8.10 -13.56
C PHE A 159 -1.69 7.23 -14.81
N LYS A 160 -1.92 5.95 -14.60
CA LYS A 160 -2.12 4.95 -15.64
C LYS A 160 -3.31 4.07 -15.27
N LEU A 161 -4.29 4.00 -16.16
CA LEU A 161 -5.34 2.98 -16.10
C LEU A 161 -4.72 1.65 -16.50
N ILE A 162 -4.83 0.65 -15.63
CA ILE A 162 -4.49 -0.73 -15.96
C ILE A 162 -5.57 -1.26 -16.91
N PRO A 163 -5.21 -1.90 -18.03
CA PRO A 163 -6.20 -2.46 -18.94
C PRO A 163 -7.10 -3.45 -18.21
N SER A 164 -8.41 -3.34 -18.39
CA SER A 164 -9.33 -4.38 -17.94
C SER A 164 -9.06 -5.68 -18.70
N THR A 165 -9.41 -6.82 -18.11
CA THR A 165 -9.50 -8.09 -18.85
C THR A 165 -10.96 -8.39 -19.17
N ASP A 166 -11.18 -9.58 -19.71
CA ASP A 166 -12.45 -10.30 -19.78
C ASP A 166 -13.49 -9.83 -18.74
N ASP A 167 -14.59 -9.28 -19.25
CA ASP A 167 -15.72 -8.76 -18.48
C ASP A 167 -16.40 -9.83 -17.61
N SER A 168 -16.06 -11.11 -17.82
CA SER A 168 -16.62 -12.21 -17.03
C SER A 168 -15.98 -12.42 -15.65
N PHE A 169 -14.89 -11.72 -15.34
CA PHE A 169 -14.21 -11.81 -14.06
C PHE A 169 -14.70 -10.74 -13.08
N GLU A 170 -15.30 -11.15 -11.97
CA GLU A 170 -15.76 -10.28 -10.90
C GLU A 170 -14.72 -10.25 -9.75
N PRO A 171 -13.91 -9.18 -9.62
CA PRO A 171 -12.92 -9.06 -8.56
C PRO A 171 -13.55 -8.73 -7.20
N PHE A 172 -13.07 -9.43 -6.16
CA PHE A 172 -13.46 -9.19 -4.77
C PHE A 172 -12.38 -8.51 -3.95
N GLY A 173 -11.13 -8.63 -4.37
CA GLY A 173 -10.03 -8.00 -3.67
C GLY A 173 -8.79 -7.87 -4.53
N TYR A 174 -7.88 -7.06 -4.00
CA TYR A 174 -6.70 -6.60 -4.70
C TYR A 174 -5.51 -6.68 -3.76
N GLY A 175 -4.32 -6.65 -4.34
CA GLY A 175 -3.05 -6.56 -3.65
C GLY A 175 -2.07 -5.80 -4.52
N PHE A 176 -1.19 -5.01 -3.90
CA PHE A 176 -0.21 -4.21 -4.64
C PHE A 176 1.13 -4.23 -3.94
N GLY A 177 2.18 -4.47 -4.72
CA GLY A 177 3.55 -4.52 -4.24
C GLY A 177 4.58 -4.43 -5.36
N TYR A 178 5.83 -4.62 -4.99
CA TYR A 178 6.95 -4.67 -5.93
C TYR A 178 7.84 -5.87 -5.67
N TYR A 179 8.61 -6.28 -6.67
CA TYR A 179 9.61 -7.33 -6.56
C TYR A 179 10.93 -6.86 -7.17
N HIS A 180 12.02 -7.41 -6.66
CA HIS A 180 13.34 -7.14 -7.21
C HIS A 180 13.57 -7.94 -8.49
N ILE A 181 14.19 -7.28 -9.46
CA ILE A 181 14.71 -7.88 -10.69
C ILE A 181 16.24 -7.91 -10.57
N GLN A 182 16.91 -8.52 -11.55
CA GLN A 182 18.37 -8.50 -11.68
C GLN A 182 18.92 -7.06 -11.67
N ASN A 183 20.21 -6.93 -11.35
CA ASN A 183 20.94 -5.65 -11.36
C ASN A 183 20.34 -4.58 -10.44
N ASN A 184 19.82 -4.98 -9.28
CA ASN A 184 19.22 -4.09 -8.26
C ASN A 184 17.94 -3.37 -8.70
N ASP A 185 17.38 -3.69 -9.86
CA ASP A 185 16.16 -3.07 -10.36
C ASP A 185 14.92 -3.63 -9.66
N PHE A 186 13.75 -3.06 -9.96
CA PHE A 186 12.48 -3.55 -9.45
C PHE A 186 11.33 -3.28 -10.42
N ASP A 187 10.25 -4.03 -10.26
CA ASP A 187 8.99 -3.79 -10.97
C ASP A 187 7.79 -4.00 -10.04
N PHE A 188 6.63 -3.52 -10.48
CA PHE A 188 5.40 -3.51 -9.71
C PHE A 188 4.42 -4.56 -10.21
N LYS A 189 3.70 -5.14 -9.26
CA LYS A 189 2.62 -6.08 -9.53
C LYS A 189 1.36 -5.70 -8.79
N VAL A 190 0.24 -5.85 -9.48
CA VAL A 190 -1.10 -5.79 -8.89
C VAL A 190 -1.67 -7.20 -8.95
N LEU A 191 -1.93 -7.79 -7.79
CA LEU A 191 -2.73 -9.01 -7.68
C LEU A 191 -4.20 -8.60 -7.59
N ARG A 192 -5.07 -9.34 -8.27
CA ARG A 192 -6.51 -9.33 -7.96
C ARG A 192 -7.02 -10.75 -7.86
N TYR A 193 -8.06 -10.93 -7.08
CA TYR A 193 -8.74 -12.20 -6.93
C TYR A 193 -10.25 -12.01 -6.95
N GLY A 194 -10.95 -13.02 -7.44
CA GLY A 194 -12.36 -12.90 -7.80
C GLY A 194 -12.92 -14.22 -8.26
N ARG A 195 -14.08 -14.17 -8.92
CA ARG A 195 -14.72 -15.33 -9.55
C ARG A 195 -15.06 -15.01 -10.99
N PHE A 196 -14.90 -15.99 -11.87
CA PHE A 196 -15.53 -15.93 -13.19
C PHE A 196 -17.02 -16.23 -13.07
N PHE A 197 -17.86 -15.57 -13.86
CA PHE A 197 -19.28 -15.89 -13.94
C PHE A 197 -19.45 -17.40 -14.24
N ARG A 198 -20.38 -18.03 -13.49
CA ARG A 198 -20.68 -19.47 -13.55
C ARG A 198 -19.62 -20.40 -12.94
N GLN A 199 -18.54 -19.88 -12.38
CA GLN A 199 -17.57 -20.66 -11.60
C GLN A 199 -17.66 -20.34 -10.11
N ASN A 200 -17.64 -21.37 -9.27
CA ASN A 200 -17.66 -21.22 -7.81
C ASN A 200 -16.25 -21.22 -7.19
N ARG A 201 -15.20 -21.18 -8.02
CA ARG A 201 -13.80 -21.23 -7.58
C ARG A 201 -13.20 -19.84 -7.53
N LEU A 202 -12.35 -19.61 -6.53
CA LEU A 202 -11.59 -18.38 -6.40
C LEU A 202 -10.42 -18.41 -7.39
N ASP A 203 -10.35 -17.39 -8.23
CA ASP A 203 -9.33 -17.25 -9.26
C ASP A 203 -8.47 -16.01 -9.00
N PHE A 204 -7.23 -16.07 -9.45
CA PHE A 204 -6.22 -15.05 -9.21
C PHE A 204 -5.59 -14.61 -10.53
N GLN A 205 -5.39 -13.31 -10.65
CA GLN A 205 -4.69 -12.69 -11.77
C GLN A 205 -3.67 -11.70 -11.26
N VAL A 206 -2.50 -11.68 -11.89
CA VAL A 206 -1.45 -10.72 -11.59
C VAL A 206 -1.15 -9.87 -12.81
N TYR A 207 -1.20 -8.56 -12.64
CA TYR A 207 -0.73 -7.59 -13.62
C TYR A 207 0.71 -7.23 -13.30
N THR A 208 1.55 -7.18 -14.33
CA THR A 208 2.94 -6.73 -14.23
C THR A 208 3.10 -5.42 -14.99
N LEU A 209 3.67 -4.39 -14.35
CA LEU A 209 3.73 -3.05 -14.92
C LEU A 209 4.67 -2.97 -16.14
N SER A 210 5.85 -3.58 -16.06
CA SER A 210 6.82 -3.54 -17.17
C SER A 210 6.30 -4.18 -18.46
N THR A 211 5.58 -5.31 -18.35
CA THR A 211 5.00 -6.02 -19.51
C THR A 211 3.63 -5.51 -19.91
N ASN A 212 3.02 -4.64 -19.09
CA ASN A 212 1.68 -4.10 -19.27
C ASN A 212 0.63 -5.20 -19.52
N SER A 213 0.77 -6.35 -18.86
CA SER A 213 -0.04 -7.54 -19.16
C SER A 213 -0.52 -8.24 -17.90
N TRP A 214 -1.70 -8.85 -18.02
CA TRP A 214 -2.24 -9.77 -17.03
C TRP A 214 -1.75 -11.20 -17.27
N LYS A 215 -1.51 -11.92 -16.18
CA LYS A 215 -1.25 -13.36 -16.16
C LYS A 215 -2.27 -14.03 -15.24
N GLN A 216 -2.99 -15.02 -15.79
CA GLN A 216 -3.81 -15.91 -14.98
C GLN A 216 -2.88 -16.81 -14.14
N LEU A 217 -3.15 -16.88 -12.84
CA LEU A 217 -2.39 -17.74 -11.93
C LEU A 217 -3.10 -19.09 -11.80
N SER A 218 -2.31 -20.13 -11.56
CA SER A 218 -2.84 -21.46 -11.25
C SER A 218 -3.62 -21.41 -9.93
N SER A 219 -4.72 -22.16 -9.85
CA SER A 219 -5.47 -22.30 -8.60
C SER A 219 -4.57 -22.80 -7.47
N PHE A 220 -4.68 -22.19 -6.31
CA PHE A 220 -3.97 -22.62 -5.10
C PHE A 220 -4.90 -23.40 -4.19
N ASN A 221 -4.41 -24.56 -3.73
CA ASN A 221 -5.03 -25.32 -2.65
C ASN A 221 -4.13 -25.19 -1.42
N GLY A 222 -4.71 -24.74 -0.31
CA GLY A 222 -4.05 -24.84 0.99
C GLY A 222 -4.00 -26.29 1.48
N SER A 223 -3.45 -26.49 2.66
CA SER A 223 -3.34 -27.79 3.33
C SER A 223 -4.66 -28.56 3.45
N ARG A 224 -5.80 -27.87 3.49
CA ARG A 224 -7.14 -28.46 3.61
C ARG A 224 -8.00 -28.39 2.35
N GLY A 225 -7.44 -27.98 1.21
CA GLY A 225 -8.14 -27.92 -0.08
C GLY A 225 -8.20 -26.51 -0.68
N PRO A 226 -9.18 -26.22 -1.56
CA PRO A 226 -9.25 -24.93 -2.23
C PRO A 226 -9.54 -23.79 -1.25
N ILE A 227 -9.10 -22.58 -1.60
CA ILE A 227 -9.46 -21.37 -0.85
C ILE A 227 -10.96 -21.13 -1.02
N THR A 228 -11.68 -21.07 0.10
CA THR A 228 -13.12 -20.80 0.14
C THR A 228 -13.44 -19.33 0.35
N ARG A 229 -12.55 -18.60 1.03
CA ARG A 229 -12.74 -17.18 1.39
C ARG A 229 -11.40 -16.51 1.66
N ILE A 230 -11.30 -15.23 1.33
CA ILE A 230 -10.25 -14.32 1.79
C ILE A 230 -10.94 -13.17 2.51
N ASP A 231 -10.45 -12.79 3.69
CA ASP A 231 -10.97 -11.63 4.40
C ASP A 231 -10.61 -10.36 3.63
N LEU A 232 -11.63 -9.51 3.46
CA LEU A 232 -11.53 -8.24 2.74
C LEU A 232 -10.59 -7.25 3.48
N PRO A 233 -10.03 -6.25 2.78
CA PRO A 233 -8.84 -5.51 3.18
C PRO A 233 -8.79 -5.00 4.63
N PRO A 234 -7.55 -4.79 5.15
CA PRO A 234 -6.31 -4.67 4.39
C PRO A 234 -5.54 -5.98 4.19
N TYR A 235 -5.01 -6.15 2.99
CA TYR A 235 -3.90 -7.07 2.73
C TYR A 235 -2.58 -6.37 3.10
N LEU A 236 -1.52 -7.15 3.33
CA LEU A 236 -0.23 -6.61 3.76
C LEU A 236 0.89 -6.95 2.77
N PHE A 237 1.54 -5.93 2.21
CA PHE A 237 2.79 -6.10 1.48
C PHE A 237 3.97 -6.07 2.45
N PHE A 238 4.66 -7.20 2.59
CA PHE A 238 5.80 -7.35 3.49
C PHE A 238 6.80 -8.36 2.90
N ASN A 239 8.10 -8.07 3.03
CA ASN A 239 9.18 -8.98 2.60
C ASN A 239 9.03 -9.52 1.15
N GLY A 240 8.63 -8.66 0.21
CA GLY A 240 8.47 -9.03 -1.20
C GLY A 240 7.22 -9.86 -1.53
N ALA A 241 6.32 -10.06 -0.56
CA ALA A 241 5.11 -10.86 -0.73
C ALA A 241 3.85 -10.13 -0.23
N LEU A 242 2.72 -10.48 -0.81
CA LEU A 242 1.39 -10.05 -0.36
C LEU A 242 0.82 -11.08 0.61
N HIS A 243 0.30 -10.62 1.73
CA HIS A 243 -0.25 -11.46 2.79
C HIS A 243 -1.74 -11.15 3.01
N PHE A 244 -2.54 -12.20 3.10
CA PHE A 244 -3.99 -12.14 3.29
C PHE A 244 -4.42 -13.13 4.36
N ILE A 245 -5.45 -12.81 5.13
CA ILE A 245 -6.12 -13.80 5.97
C ILE A 245 -7.09 -14.59 5.07
N ALA A 246 -6.90 -15.90 4.98
CA ALA A 246 -7.64 -16.77 4.08
C ALA A 246 -8.19 -18.00 4.81
N TYR A 247 -9.18 -18.64 4.20
CA TYR A 247 -9.84 -19.82 4.72
C TYR A 247 -9.91 -20.90 3.66
N SER A 248 -9.65 -22.14 4.07
CA SER A 248 -9.89 -23.35 3.31
C SER A 248 -10.66 -24.35 4.16
N CYS A 249 -11.88 -24.70 3.76
CA CYS A 249 -12.75 -25.63 4.49
C CYS A 249 -12.87 -25.30 6.00
N GLY A 250 -12.99 -24.00 6.33
CA GLY A 250 -13.07 -23.51 7.71
C GLY A 250 -11.73 -23.38 8.45
N HIS A 251 -10.63 -23.88 7.88
CA HIS A 251 -9.28 -23.65 8.41
C HIS A 251 -8.76 -22.29 7.98
N LYS A 252 -8.37 -21.49 8.96
CA LYS A 252 -7.85 -20.13 8.78
C LYS A 252 -6.33 -20.14 8.74
N PHE A 253 -5.75 -19.40 7.81
CA PHE A 253 -4.31 -19.27 7.63
C PHE A 253 -3.95 -17.92 6.99
N ILE A 254 -2.66 -17.62 6.91
CA ILE A 254 -2.17 -16.47 6.14
C ILE A 254 -1.77 -16.96 4.75
N LEU A 255 -2.51 -16.55 3.72
CA LEU A 255 -2.12 -16.76 2.33
C LEU A 255 -1.02 -15.77 1.98
N CYS A 256 0.13 -16.29 1.54
CA CYS A 256 1.28 -15.52 1.11
C CYS A 256 1.47 -15.68 -0.40
N PHE A 257 1.45 -14.58 -1.15
CA PHE A 257 1.77 -14.56 -2.58
C PHE A 257 3.13 -13.88 -2.81
N ASP A 258 4.11 -14.66 -3.25
CA ASP A 258 5.45 -14.20 -3.60
C ASP A 258 5.41 -13.47 -4.96
N LEU A 259 5.74 -12.19 -4.97
CA LEU A 259 5.71 -11.36 -6.18
C LEU A 259 6.87 -11.63 -7.14
N HIS A 260 7.97 -12.22 -6.68
CA HIS A 260 9.11 -12.57 -7.52
C HIS A 260 8.80 -13.83 -8.33
N ASN A 261 8.27 -14.86 -7.68
CA ASN A 261 8.06 -16.19 -8.27
C ASN A 261 6.63 -16.45 -8.76
N ASP A 262 5.67 -15.55 -8.50
CA ASP A 262 4.24 -15.72 -8.78
C ASP A 262 3.63 -16.95 -8.10
N ASN A 263 4.10 -17.30 -6.90
CA ASN A 263 3.70 -18.51 -6.20
C ASN A 263 3.00 -18.20 -4.89
N PHE A 264 1.97 -18.99 -4.60
CA PHE A 264 1.26 -18.96 -3.34
C PHE A 264 1.86 -19.97 -2.36
N ARG A 265 1.85 -19.62 -1.08
CA ARG A 265 2.15 -20.53 0.03
C ARG A 265 1.27 -20.19 1.22
N GLU A 266 1.08 -21.20 2.05
CA GLU A 266 0.36 -21.07 3.33
C GLU A 266 1.36 -20.76 4.45
N ILE A 267 1.00 -19.82 5.32
CA ILE A 267 1.67 -19.58 6.59
C ILE A 267 0.64 -19.87 7.69
N LEU A 268 0.98 -20.81 8.57
CA LEU A 268 0.10 -21.22 9.64
C LEU A 268 0.06 -20.16 10.76
N LEU A 269 -1.14 -19.98 11.29
CA LEU A 269 -1.37 -19.24 12.52
C LEU A 269 -0.91 -20.09 13.73
N PRO A 270 -0.64 -19.49 14.90
CA PRO A 270 -0.28 -20.22 16.11
C PRO A 270 -1.30 -21.31 16.47
N GLN A 271 -0.88 -22.39 17.15
CA GLN A 271 -1.78 -23.50 17.49
C GLN A 271 -2.95 -23.07 18.41
N ASP A 272 -2.67 -22.20 19.39
CA ASP A 272 -3.67 -21.64 20.32
C ASP A 272 -4.33 -20.36 19.77
N TYR A 273 -4.32 -20.19 18.46
CA TYR A 273 -4.92 -19.03 17.82
C TYR A 273 -6.43 -19.01 18.03
N SER A 274 -6.94 -17.84 18.41
CA SER A 274 -8.33 -17.54 18.80
C SER A 274 -8.89 -18.32 20.00
N ASN A 275 -8.55 -19.59 20.25
CA ASN A 275 -9.11 -20.39 21.35
C ASN A 275 -10.66 -20.29 21.47
N GLY A 276 -11.36 -20.18 20.34
CA GLY A 276 -12.82 -20.02 20.30
C GLY A 276 -13.33 -18.58 20.47
N LEU A 277 -12.43 -17.60 20.56
CA LEU A 277 -12.78 -16.18 20.59
C LEU A 277 -13.24 -15.69 19.22
N PHE A 278 -14.23 -14.82 19.24
CA PHE A 278 -14.64 -14.01 18.10
C PHE A 278 -13.96 -12.65 18.16
N PHE A 279 -13.34 -12.22 17.07
CA PHE A 279 -12.72 -10.91 16.94
C PHE A 279 -13.60 -9.98 16.10
N LYS A 280 -13.85 -8.78 16.63
CA LYS A 280 -14.59 -7.73 15.93
C LYS A 280 -13.78 -7.16 14.76
N LEU A 281 -12.48 -7.06 14.96
CA LEU A 281 -11.53 -6.53 13.99
C LEU A 281 -10.26 -7.36 14.07
N GLU A 282 -9.70 -7.71 12.92
CA GLU A 282 -8.47 -8.47 12.84
C GLU A 282 -7.74 -8.10 11.55
N GLN A 283 -6.46 -7.81 11.66
CA GLN A 283 -5.64 -7.36 10.54
C GLN A 283 -4.20 -7.85 10.67
N LEU A 284 -3.55 -8.02 9.51
CA LEU A 284 -2.11 -8.20 9.44
C LEU A 284 -1.41 -6.84 9.51
N ALA A 285 -0.29 -6.79 10.22
CA ALA A 285 0.53 -5.59 10.34
C ALA A 285 2.02 -5.94 10.33
N VAL A 286 2.86 -4.91 10.15
CA VAL A 286 4.30 -5.01 10.42
C VAL A 286 4.55 -4.32 11.76
N LEU A 287 4.89 -5.09 12.78
CA LEU A 287 5.20 -4.59 14.12
C LEU A 287 6.70 -4.76 14.37
N GLU A 288 7.41 -3.64 14.58
CA GLU A 288 8.87 -3.62 14.82
C GLU A 288 9.66 -4.42 13.76
N GLY A 289 9.24 -4.34 12.50
CA GLY A 289 9.87 -5.03 11.37
C GLY A 289 9.50 -6.51 11.20
N SER A 290 8.60 -7.04 12.03
CA SER A 290 8.13 -8.43 11.97
C SER A 290 6.68 -8.51 11.52
N LEU A 291 6.31 -9.63 10.86
CA LEU A 291 4.91 -9.90 10.52
C LEU A 291 4.12 -10.14 11.81
N ALA A 292 2.98 -9.46 11.96
CA ALA A 292 2.12 -9.59 13.12
C ALA A 292 0.65 -9.75 12.74
N VAL A 293 -0.10 -10.43 13.61
CA VAL A 293 -1.57 -10.45 13.59
C VAL A 293 -2.06 -9.64 14.78
N ILE A 294 -2.90 -8.64 14.51
CA ILE A 294 -3.51 -7.78 15.53
C ILE A 294 -5.02 -8.04 15.51
N ALA A 295 -5.56 -8.52 16.62
CA ALA A 295 -6.97 -8.87 16.72
C ALA A 295 -7.62 -8.23 17.96
N PHE A 296 -8.78 -7.62 17.77
CA PHE A 296 -9.53 -6.95 18.81
C PHE A 296 -10.74 -7.78 19.19
N HIS A 297 -10.71 -8.30 20.41
CA HIS A 297 -11.83 -8.98 21.03
C HIS A 297 -12.70 -7.97 21.76
N SER A 298 -14.01 -7.99 21.51
CA SER A 298 -14.99 -7.19 22.24
C SER A 298 -16.10 -8.12 22.71
N HIS A 299 -16.18 -8.31 24.03
CA HIS A 299 -17.28 -8.96 24.72
C HIS A 299 -17.81 -7.98 25.78
N VAL A 300 -19.07 -8.16 26.20
CA VAL A 300 -19.85 -7.21 27.05
C VAL A 300 -19.09 -6.72 28.30
N LEU A 301 -18.11 -7.48 28.80
CA LEU A 301 -17.35 -7.18 30.02
C LEU A 301 -15.84 -6.96 29.80
N ILE A 302 -15.29 -7.37 28.65
CA ILE A 302 -13.83 -7.43 28.43
C ILE A 302 -13.53 -7.04 26.98
N GLU A 303 -12.68 -6.03 26.82
CA GLU A 303 -12.13 -5.65 25.52
C GLU A 303 -10.61 -5.76 25.56
N LYS A 304 -10.07 -6.60 24.68
CA LYS A 304 -8.66 -6.96 24.64
C LYS A 304 -8.13 -6.87 23.23
N CYS A 305 -6.89 -6.42 23.11
CA CYS A 305 -6.10 -6.52 21.90
C CYS A 305 -5.16 -7.71 22.05
N HIS A 306 -5.29 -8.67 21.14
CA HIS A 306 -4.40 -9.81 21.01
C HIS A 306 -3.41 -9.52 19.88
N ILE A 307 -2.13 -9.71 20.18
CA ILE A 307 -1.02 -9.40 19.30
C ILE A 307 -0.20 -10.68 19.18
N TRP A 308 -0.02 -11.20 17.98
CA TRP A 308 0.92 -12.27 17.71
C TRP A 308 2.00 -11.75 16.78
N VAL A 309 3.27 -11.90 17.17
CA VAL A 309 4.43 -11.46 16.38
C VAL A 309 5.24 -12.66 15.93
N MET A 310 5.51 -12.76 14.63
CA MET A 310 6.32 -13.84 14.06
C MET A 310 7.80 -13.48 14.15
N GLY A 311 8.51 -14.08 15.10
CA GLY A 311 9.92 -13.79 15.33
C GLY A 311 10.83 -14.24 14.17
N VAL A 312 10.48 -15.35 13.51
CA VAL A 312 11.19 -15.86 12.33
C VAL A 312 10.20 -15.99 11.18
N TYR A 313 10.39 -15.18 10.14
CA TYR A 313 9.45 -15.11 9.02
C TYR A 313 9.20 -16.48 8.36
N GLY A 314 7.93 -16.89 8.28
CA GLY A 314 7.49 -18.17 7.76
C GLY A 314 7.56 -19.35 8.73
N ASN A 315 8.10 -19.17 9.94
CA ASN A 315 8.17 -20.24 10.95
C ASN A 315 7.01 -20.14 11.96
N VAL A 316 6.14 -21.14 11.96
CA VAL A 316 4.98 -21.22 12.86
C VAL A 316 5.36 -21.29 14.34
N ASP A 317 6.49 -21.90 14.68
CA ASP A 317 6.91 -22.06 16.08
C ASP A 317 7.49 -20.76 16.66
N SER A 318 7.64 -19.72 15.83
CA SER A 318 8.23 -18.43 16.23
C SER A 318 7.21 -17.37 16.65
N TRP A 319 5.91 -17.70 16.63
CA TRP A 319 4.87 -16.78 17.05
C TRP A 319 4.95 -16.50 18.55
N THR A 320 5.09 -15.23 18.92
CA THR A 320 5.06 -14.77 20.31
C THR A 320 3.74 -14.04 20.58
N PRO A 321 2.88 -14.56 21.47
CA PRO A 321 1.63 -13.90 21.84
C PRO A 321 1.85 -12.80 22.88
N ASN A 322 1.09 -11.72 22.77
CA ASN A 322 0.93 -10.67 23.76
C ASN A 322 -0.55 -10.27 23.82
N ILE A 323 -1.07 -9.98 25.01
CA ILE A 323 -2.46 -9.58 25.21
C ILE A 323 -2.46 -8.34 26.10
N VAL A 324 -3.12 -7.30 25.62
CA VAL A 324 -3.19 -6.01 26.30
C VAL A 324 -4.64 -5.57 26.42
N ASP A 325 -4.97 -4.93 27.54
CA ASP A 325 -6.29 -4.35 27.73
C ASP A 325 -6.41 -3.09 26.89
N LEU A 326 -7.39 -3.07 25.97
CA LEU A 326 -7.60 -1.92 25.10
C LEU A 326 -9.06 -1.80 24.72
N LYS A 327 -9.70 -0.75 25.24
CA LYS A 327 -11.14 -0.52 25.12
C LYS A 327 -11.51 0.40 23.97
N ASP A 328 -12.78 0.41 23.57
CA ASP A 328 -13.39 1.33 22.63
C ASP A 328 -12.73 1.36 21.26
N VAL A 329 -12.16 0.25 20.78
CA VAL A 329 -11.51 0.20 19.47
C VAL A 329 -12.57 0.20 18.35
N LYS A 330 -12.53 1.25 17.53
CA LYS A 330 -13.38 1.39 16.34
C LYS A 330 -12.65 0.94 15.07
N ASN A 331 -11.43 1.43 14.86
CA ASN A 331 -10.60 1.10 13.70
C ASN A 331 -9.12 0.99 14.10
N PHE A 332 -8.39 0.18 13.36
CA PHE A 332 -6.93 0.04 13.41
C PHE A 332 -6.38 0.32 12.01
N PHE A 333 -5.27 1.06 11.92
CA PHE A 333 -4.72 1.54 10.64
C PHE A 333 -3.31 1.03 10.34
N GLY A 334 -2.69 0.30 11.27
CA GLY A 334 -1.32 -0.18 11.17
C GLY A 334 -0.46 0.18 12.39
N CYS A 335 0.82 -0.13 12.30
CA CYS A 335 1.79 0.10 13.36
C CYS A 335 2.87 1.08 12.91
N THR A 336 3.34 1.90 13.83
CA THR A 336 4.43 2.84 13.61
C THR A 336 5.77 2.13 13.44
N SER A 337 6.78 2.85 12.94
CA SER A 337 8.15 2.33 12.89
C SER A 337 8.72 2.07 14.30
N SER A 338 8.22 2.78 15.32
CA SER A 338 8.51 2.59 16.74
C SER A 338 7.74 1.43 17.39
N GLY A 339 6.77 0.81 16.70
CA GLY A 339 5.97 -0.30 17.26
C GLY A 339 4.69 0.12 17.98
N GLU A 340 4.26 1.37 17.89
CA GLU A 340 3.00 1.86 18.43
C GLU A 340 1.84 1.55 17.45
N LEU A 341 0.66 1.20 17.95
CA LEU A 341 -0.53 0.91 17.16
C LEU A 341 -1.30 2.20 16.92
N VAL A 342 -1.68 2.46 15.65
CA VAL A 342 -2.48 3.61 15.26
C VAL A 342 -3.95 3.24 15.30
N ILE A 343 -4.70 3.79 16.25
CA ILE A 343 -6.05 3.33 16.59
C ILE A 343 -7.02 4.50 16.68
N ARG A 344 -8.22 4.31 16.13
CA ARG A 344 -9.36 5.21 16.34
C ARG A 344 -10.29 4.62 17.39
N LYS A 345 -10.58 5.42 18.42
CA LYS A 345 -11.52 5.09 19.49
C LYS A 345 -12.96 5.48 19.15
N SER A 346 -13.93 4.76 19.69
CA SER A 346 -15.36 5.11 19.65
C SER A 346 -15.74 6.13 20.70
N SER A 347 -15.19 6.03 21.92
CA SER A 347 -15.53 6.87 23.06
C SER A 347 -14.31 7.15 23.97
N PRO A 348 -13.88 8.41 24.13
CA PRO A 348 -14.21 9.53 23.27
C PRO A 348 -13.72 9.25 21.83
N HIS A 349 -14.35 9.88 20.84
CA HIS A 349 -13.91 9.73 19.46
C HIS A 349 -12.55 10.44 19.27
N LYS A 350 -11.46 9.68 19.22
CA LYS A 350 -10.09 10.22 19.07
C LYS A 350 -9.21 9.26 18.28
N LEU A 351 -8.16 9.80 17.67
CA LEU A 351 -7.06 9.00 17.11
C LEU A 351 -5.92 8.94 18.15
N ILE A 352 -5.41 7.75 18.41
CA ILE A 352 -4.34 7.52 19.39
C ILE A 352 -3.18 6.72 18.78
N LEU A 353 -2.01 6.89 19.39
CA LEU A 353 -0.91 5.95 19.35
C LEU A 353 -0.91 5.15 20.66
N PHE A 354 -0.86 3.83 20.55
CA PHE A 354 -0.85 2.93 21.70
C PHE A 354 0.39 2.03 21.64
N ASP A 355 1.26 2.13 22.64
CA ASP A 355 2.42 1.25 22.78
C ASP A 355 2.00 -0.04 23.51
N PRO A 356 2.08 -1.24 22.91
CA PRO A 356 1.75 -2.48 23.61
C PRO A 356 2.59 -2.78 24.86
N LYS A 357 3.72 -2.08 25.06
CA LYS A 357 4.63 -2.24 26.20
C LYS A 357 4.34 -1.25 27.32
N SER A 358 3.48 -0.25 27.09
CA SER A 358 3.09 0.77 28.06
C SER A 358 1.56 0.85 28.18
N PRO A 359 1.00 1.11 29.37
CA PRO A 359 -0.44 1.37 29.49
C PRO A 359 -0.86 2.74 28.90
N ASP A 360 0.08 3.59 28.51
CA ASP A 360 -0.20 4.97 28.11
C ASP A 360 -0.82 5.07 26.71
N GLU A 361 -1.99 5.73 26.62
CA GLU A 361 -2.60 6.12 25.34
C GLU A 361 -2.20 7.56 24.97
N LYS A 362 -1.46 7.72 23.88
CA LYS A 362 -1.04 9.05 23.41
C LYS A 362 -2.05 9.56 22.38
N ASN A 363 -2.71 10.67 22.70
CA ASN A 363 -3.67 11.29 21.80
C ASN A 363 -2.94 12.10 20.73
N ILE A 364 -3.20 11.83 19.45
CA ILE A 364 -2.64 12.57 18.31
C ILE A 364 -3.66 13.49 17.63
N GLY A 365 -4.82 13.68 18.27
CA GLY A 365 -5.83 14.67 17.89
C GLY A 365 -6.97 14.13 17.03
N ILE A 366 -7.94 15.01 16.78
CA ILE A 366 -9.07 14.83 15.86
C ILE A 366 -8.91 15.93 14.81
N GLY A 367 -8.32 15.62 13.66
CA GLY A 367 -8.61 16.42 12.47
C GLY A 367 -9.92 15.92 11.85
N ASP A 368 -10.57 16.74 11.02
CA ASP A 368 -11.61 16.31 10.05
C ASP A 368 -11.11 15.28 9.01
N LEU A 369 -9.95 14.68 9.28
CA LEU A 369 -9.22 13.75 8.46
C LEU A 369 -9.73 12.33 8.72
N ALA A 370 -10.05 11.62 7.65
CA ALA A 370 -10.27 10.19 7.69
C ALA A 370 -8.97 9.46 7.30
N PRO A 371 -8.15 9.01 8.27
CA PRO A 371 -7.08 8.07 7.99
C PRO A 371 -7.61 6.85 7.24
N GLU A 372 -6.88 6.51 6.18
CA GLU A 372 -7.11 5.32 5.37
C GLU A 372 -6.07 4.25 5.73
N ILE A 373 -4.80 4.64 5.81
CA ILE A 373 -3.69 3.71 6.04
C ILE A 373 -2.50 4.42 6.68
N TYR A 374 -1.78 3.71 7.53
CA TYR A 374 -0.47 4.12 8.01
C TYR A 374 0.64 3.59 7.09
N THR A 375 1.67 4.38 6.78
CA THR A 375 2.81 3.92 5.98
C THR A 375 4.13 4.62 6.32
N ALA A 376 5.20 3.85 6.45
CA ALA A 376 6.57 4.38 6.52
C ALA A 376 7.21 4.56 5.12
N ASN A 377 6.54 4.15 4.05
CA ASN A 377 7.10 4.07 2.69
C ASN A 377 6.70 5.23 1.78
N LEU A 378 6.17 6.32 2.33
CA LEU A 378 5.85 7.50 1.56
C LEU A 378 7.14 8.30 1.30
N MET A 379 7.57 8.31 0.04
CA MET A 379 8.76 9.04 -0.41
C MET A 379 8.55 9.59 -1.81
N GLU A 380 9.33 10.60 -2.17
CA GLU A 380 9.41 11.06 -3.55
C GLU A 380 9.88 9.92 -4.47
N SER A 381 9.23 9.78 -5.62
CA SER A 381 9.48 8.69 -6.56
C SER A 381 9.48 9.17 -8.01
N LEU A 382 10.50 8.73 -8.76
CA LEU A 382 10.65 8.93 -10.21
C LEU A 382 10.09 7.78 -11.04
N VAL A 383 9.37 6.84 -10.44
CA VAL A 383 8.80 5.72 -11.19
C VAL A 383 7.87 6.26 -12.27
N PHE A 384 8.28 6.10 -13.53
CA PHE A 384 7.48 6.46 -14.69
C PHE A 384 6.49 5.36 -14.99
N LEU A 385 5.24 5.75 -15.21
CA LEU A 385 4.19 4.87 -15.67
C LEU A 385 4.26 4.90 -17.19
N ASN A 386 4.68 3.81 -17.82
CA ASN A 386 4.85 3.75 -19.27
C ASN A 386 3.54 4.17 -19.98
N GLU A 387 3.55 5.38 -20.55
CA GLU A 387 2.69 5.81 -21.64
C GLU A 387 3.45 5.39 -22.91
N HIS A 388 3.07 4.25 -23.50
CA HIS A 388 3.32 4.12 -24.93
C HIS A 388 2.36 5.11 -25.58
N ASN A 389 2.93 6.14 -26.22
CA ASN A 389 2.23 7.17 -26.97
C ASN A 389 1.15 6.60 -27.88
#